data_AF-A0A7W1XWM2-F1
#
_entry.id   AF-A0A7W1XWM2-F1
#
_cell.length_a   1.000
_cell.length_b   1.000
_cell.length_c   1.000
_cell.angle_alpha   90.00
_cell.angle_beta   90.00
_cell.angle_gamma   90.00
#
_symmetry.space_group_name_H-M   'P 1'
#
loop_
_entity.id
_entity.type
_entity.pdbx_description
1 polymer ?
#
loop_
_entity_poly.entity_id
_entity_poly.type
_entity_poly.pdbx_seq_one_letter_code
_entity_poly.pdbx_strand_id
1 'polypeptide(L)'
;MIVIFLTLISIFNVGFGLWVMLDPVQVMEMMLTWQTPENPLLPDREAIQPATIGEFRALLGGLILSLGLVTLRCLWSPSYAIWLQPLAWCFLGLALARFSSLMLDGISTYTIVAASVEVVTAWALGVHAQRLLSGGVEMEEELEEEEVEDY
;
A
#
# COMPACT_ATOMS: atom_id res chain seq x y z
N MET A 1 14.98 9.36 5.69
CA MET A 1 14.56 9.13 4.29
C MET A 1 13.45 8.10 4.16
N ILE A 2 13.60 6.87 4.68
CA ILE A 2 12.58 5.80 4.58
C ILE A 2 11.22 6.23 5.15
N VAL A 3 11.20 6.80 6.36
CA VAL A 3 9.96 7.26 7.00
C VAL A 3 9.24 8.31 6.14
N ILE A 4 9.95 9.32 5.62
CA ILE A 4 9.37 10.36 4.75
C ILE A 4 8.75 9.74 3.50
N PHE A 5 9.46 8.82 2.84
CA PHE A 5 8.96 8.11 1.67
C PHE A 5 7.68 7.33 1.99
N LEU A 6 7.68 6.54 3.07
CA LEU A 6 6.52 5.76 3.50
C LEU A 6 5.34 6.66 3.89
N THR A 7 5.58 7.80 4.54
CA THR A 7 4.55 8.79 4.85
C THR A 7 3.93 9.36 3.57
N LEU A 8 4.74 9.73 2.56
CA LEU A 8 4.23 10.24 1.29
C LEU A 8 3.37 9.20 0.56
N ILE A 9 3.83 7.95 0.47
CA ILE A 9 3.04 6.86 -0.12
C ILE A 9 1.74 6.63 0.65
N SER A 10 1.79 6.70 1.97
CA SER A 10 0.59 6.49 2.79
C SER A 10 -0.43 7.62 2.62
N ILE A 11 0.02 8.88 2.57
CA ILE A 11 -0.84 10.03 2.28
C ILE A 11 -1.47 9.89 0.89
N PHE A 12 -0.68 9.49 -0.10
CA PHE A 12 -1.19 9.20 -1.44
C PHE A 12 -2.26 8.11 -1.42
N ASN A 13 -2.01 6.99 -0.73
CA ASN A 13 -2.99 5.89 -0.61
C ASN A 13 -4.27 6.33 0.11
N VAL A 14 -4.17 7.16 1.15
CA VAL A 14 -5.35 7.73 1.82
C VAL A 14 -6.16 8.60 0.86
N GLY A 15 -5.51 9.53 0.16
CA GLY A 15 -6.17 10.40 -0.80
C GLY A 15 -6.80 9.63 -1.97
N PHE A 16 -6.06 8.67 -2.52
CA PHE A 16 -6.51 7.81 -3.62
C PHE A 16 -7.67 6.92 -3.20
N GLY A 17 -7.59 6.28 -2.02
CA GLY A 17 -8.66 5.44 -1.50
C GLY A 17 -9.96 6.22 -1.24
N LEU A 18 -9.85 7.43 -0.67
CA LEU A 18 -11.00 8.34 -0.52
C LEU A 18 -11.59 8.74 -1.87
N TRP A 19 -10.74 9.05 -2.86
CA TRP A 19 -11.21 9.39 -4.19
C TRP A 19 -12.00 8.25 -4.84
N VAL A 20 -11.48 7.01 -4.77
CA VAL A 20 -12.19 5.82 -5.26
C VAL A 20 -13.53 5.61 -4.53
N MET A 21 -13.60 5.89 -3.24
CA MET A 21 -14.86 5.78 -2.50
C MET A 21 -15.90 6.80 -2.97
N LEU A 22 -15.48 8.05 -3.20
CA LEU A 22 -16.36 9.14 -3.62
C LEU A 22 -16.81 8.98 -5.07
N ASP A 23 -15.84 8.82 -5.99
CA ASP A 23 -16.09 8.71 -7.43
C ASP A 23 -15.28 7.55 -8.06
N PRO A 24 -15.72 6.31 -7.85
CA PRO A 24 -15.05 5.13 -8.42
C PRO A 24 -15.06 5.12 -9.96
N VAL A 25 -16.07 5.73 -10.58
CA VAL A 25 -16.23 5.75 -12.04
C VAL A 25 -15.17 6.61 -12.68
N GLN A 26 -14.94 7.81 -12.13
CA GLN A 26 -13.85 8.66 -12.60
C GLN A 26 -12.47 7.99 -12.46
N VAL A 27 -12.25 7.21 -11.40
CA VAL A 27 -11.00 6.48 -11.23
C VAL A 27 -10.85 5.36 -12.27
N MET A 28 -11.92 4.62 -12.58
CA MET A 28 -11.89 3.61 -13.66
C MET A 28 -11.57 4.26 -15.01
N GLU A 29 -12.19 5.39 -15.33
CA GLU A 29 -11.90 6.15 -16.55
C GLU A 29 -10.43 6.58 -16.59
N MET A 30 -9.90 7.12 -15.49
CA MET A 30 -8.48 7.48 -15.38
C MET A 30 -7.57 6.27 -15.62
N MET A 31 -7.85 5.12 -14.98
CA MET A 31 -7.06 3.91 -15.17
C MET A 31 -7.05 3.46 -16.63
N LEU A 32 -8.20 3.50 -17.31
CA LEU A 32 -8.31 3.16 -18.73
C LEU A 32 -7.51 4.13 -19.60
N THR A 33 -7.57 5.44 -19.32
CA THR A 33 -6.77 6.43 -20.07
C THR A 33 -5.26 6.23 -19.88
N TRP A 34 -4.82 5.76 -18.72
CA TRP A 34 -3.40 5.47 -18.48
C TRP A 34 -2.95 4.15 -19.10
N GLN A 35 -3.86 3.20 -19.31
CA GLN A 35 -3.58 1.92 -19.96
C GLN A 35 -3.57 2.04 -21.49
N THR A 36 -4.53 2.76 -22.08
CA THR A 36 -4.63 2.96 -23.53
C THR A 36 -4.77 4.45 -23.88
N PRO A 37 -3.71 5.26 -23.68
CA PRO A 37 -3.75 6.70 -23.88
C PRO A 37 -4.11 7.13 -25.32
N GLU A 38 -3.83 6.27 -26.32
CA GLU A 38 -4.13 6.56 -27.73
C GLU A 38 -5.58 6.29 -28.12
N ASN A 39 -6.29 5.42 -27.40
CA ASN A 39 -7.69 5.11 -27.67
C ASN A 39 -8.40 4.55 -26.42
N PRO A 40 -8.80 5.42 -25.48
CA PRO A 40 -9.47 4.98 -24.26
C PRO A 40 -10.90 4.53 -24.58
N LEU A 41 -11.15 3.22 -24.49
CA LEU A 41 -12.50 2.66 -24.49
C LEU A 41 -13.12 2.95 -23.13
N LEU A 42 -13.74 4.12 -22.99
CA LEU A 42 -14.44 4.50 -21.77
C LEU A 42 -15.77 3.73 -21.70
N PRO A 43 -16.06 3.02 -20.59
CA PRO A 43 -17.33 2.36 -20.41
C PRO A 43 -18.45 3.40 -20.35
N ASP A 44 -19.60 3.05 -20.92
CA ASP A 44 -20.80 3.84 -20.70
C ASP A 44 -21.15 3.80 -19.21
N ARG A 45 -21.18 4.97 -18.56
CA ARG A 45 -21.39 5.09 -17.12
C ARG A 45 -22.69 4.43 -16.68
N GLU A 46 -23.72 4.49 -17.53
CA GLU A 46 -25.03 3.91 -17.25
C GLU A 46 -25.06 2.38 -17.37
N ALA A 47 -24.07 1.78 -18.04
CA ALA A 47 -23.93 0.33 -18.18
C ALA A 47 -23.27 -0.33 -16.97
N ILE A 48 -22.65 0.44 -16.07
CA ILE A 48 -21.95 -0.10 -14.90
C ILE A 48 -22.96 -0.40 -13.79
N GLN A 49 -23.11 -1.68 -13.44
CA GLN A 49 -24.04 -2.08 -12.39
C GLN A 49 -23.64 -1.47 -11.03
N PRO A 50 -24.62 -1.00 -10.22
CA PRO A 50 -24.33 -0.45 -8.89
C PRO A 50 -23.55 -1.39 -7.97
N ALA A 51 -23.73 -2.71 -8.12
CA ALA A 51 -22.99 -3.72 -7.38
C ALA A 51 -21.48 -3.68 -7.71
N THR A 52 -21.12 -3.57 -9.00
CA THR A 52 -19.72 -3.44 -9.44
C THR A 52 -19.07 -2.17 -8.90
N ILE A 53 -19.83 -1.06 -8.88
CA ILE A 53 -19.38 0.19 -8.27
C ILE A 53 -19.11 0.00 -6.77
N GLY A 54 -20.00 -0.71 -6.07
CA GLY A 54 -19.84 -1.07 -4.66
C GLY A 54 -18.59 -1.90 -4.38
N GLU A 55 -18.36 -2.94 -5.19
CA GLU A 55 -17.15 -3.77 -5.09
C GLU A 55 -15.87 -2.96 -5.32
N PHE A 56 -15.86 -2.08 -6.32
CA PHE A 56 -14.71 -1.22 -6.59
C PHE A 56 -14.42 -0.26 -5.42
N ARG A 57 -15.46 0.32 -4.80
CA ARG A 57 -15.33 1.14 -3.59
C ARG A 57 -14.76 0.35 -2.43
N ALA A 58 -15.23 -0.87 -2.20
CA ALA A 58 -14.79 -1.70 -1.08
C ALA A 58 -13.36 -2.19 -1.27
N LEU A 59 -13.09 -2.82 -2.42
CA LEU A 59 -11.84 -3.52 -2.68
C LEU A 59 -10.72 -2.57 -3.10
N LEU A 60 -10.98 -1.60 -3.97
CA LEU A 60 -9.93 -0.65 -4.35
C LEU A 60 -9.91 0.55 -3.39
N GLY A 61 -11.06 1.14 -3.08
CA GLY A 61 -11.12 2.30 -2.19
C GLY A 61 -10.79 1.94 -0.74
N GLY A 62 -11.57 1.03 -0.14
CA GLY A 62 -11.44 0.60 1.27
C GLY A 62 -10.10 -0.02 1.58
N LEU A 63 -9.62 -0.92 0.73
CA LEU A 63 -8.34 -1.59 0.95
C LEU A 63 -7.17 -0.61 0.83
N ILE A 64 -7.12 0.22 -0.21
CA ILE A 64 -6.00 1.18 -0.36
C ILE A 64 -6.04 2.25 0.73
N LEU A 65 -7.23 2.73 1.10
CA LEU A 65 -7.40 3.65 2.23
C LEU A 65 -6.89 3.03 3.54
N SER A 66 -7.28 1.79 3.83
CA SER A 66 -6.86 1.11 5.07
C SER A 66 -5.36 0.85 5.08
N LEU A 67 -4.75 0.44 3.96
CA LEU A 67 -3.28 0.33 3.86
C LEU A 67 -2.59 1.67 4.18
N GLY A 68 -3.09 2.78 3.66
CA GLY A 68 -2.56 4.12 3.96
C GLY A 68 -2.70 4.50 5.43
N LEU A 69 -3.89 4.32 6.01
CA LEU A 69 -4.16 4.68 7.42
C LEU A 69 -3.37 3.82 8.41
N VAL A 70 -3.32 2.51 8.20
CA VAL A 70 -2.58 1.59 9.08
C VAL A 70 -1.08 1.88 8.97
N THR A 71 -0.57 2.12 7.76
CA THR A 71 0.84 2.51 7.59
C THR A 71 1.16 3.81 8.33
N LEU A 72 0.34 4.87 8.21
CA LEU A 72 0.53 6.10 8.98
C LEU A 72 0.50 5.85 10.49
N ARG A 73 -0.43 5.02 10.96
CA ARG A 73 -0.55 4.69 12.38
C ARG A 73 0.70 3.99 12.91
N CYS A 74 1.25 3.07 12.12
CA CYS A 74 2.47 2.34 12.44
C CYS A 74 3.71 3.24 12.42
N LEU A 75 3.78 4.21 11.51
CA LEU A 75 4.89 5.16 11.45
C LEU A 75 4.86 6.17 12.60
N TRP A 76 3.68 6.49 13.14
CA TRP A 76 3.54 7.44 14.25
C TRP A 76 3.99 6.83 15.59
N SER A 77 3.80 5.53 15.81
CA SER A 77 3.98 4.93 17.13
C SER A 77 4.71 3.59 17.08
N PRO A 78 5.82 3.44 17.83
CA PRO A 78 6.61 2.21 17.87
C PRO A 78 5.81 0.98 18.31
N SER A 79 4.79 1.16 19.15
CA SER A 79 3.93 0.08 19.64
C SER A 79 3.18 -0.67 18.53
N TYR A 80 3.09 -0.08 17.34
CA TYR A 80 2.43 -0.68 16.17
C TYR A 80 3.44 -1.14 15.11
N ALA A 81 4.74 -1.13 15.40
CA ALA A 81 5.79 -1.53 14.47
C ALA A 81 5.63 -2.99 13.99
N ILE A 82 5.05 -3.86 14.83
CA ILE A 82 4.78 -5.27 14.48
C ILE A 82 3.87 -5.42 13.25
N TRP A 83 3.01 -4.44 12.98
CA TRP A 83 2.10 -4.43 11.83
C TRP A 83 2.78 -4.02 10.52
N LEU A 84 3.99 -3.44 10.57
CA LEU A 84 4.73 -3.05 9.37
C LEU A 84 5.14 -4.27 8.53
N GLN A 85 5.44 -5.41 9.17
CA GLN A 85 5.84 -6.63 8.45
C GLN A 85 4.66 -7.26 7.67
N PRO A 86 3.46 -7.47 8.27
CA PRO A 86 2.27 -7.83 7.51
C PRO A 86 1.93 -6.85 6.38
N LEU A 87 2.05 -5.54 6.61
CA LEU A 87 1.82 -4.53 5.57
C LEU A 87 2.80 -4.69 4.40
N ALA A 88 4.08 -4.96 4.67
CA ALA A 88 5.07 -5.24 3.64
C ALA A 88 4.65 -6.43 2.76
N TRP A 89 4.11 -7.50 3.36
CA TRP A 89 3.58 -8.65 2.61
C TRP A 89 2.36 -8.29 1.76
N CYS A 90 1.47 -7.42 2.22
CA CYS A 90 0.35 -6.94 1.41
C CYS A 90 0.84 -6.21 0.14
N PHE A 91 1.79 -5.28 0.28
CA PHE A 91 2.36 -4.57 -0.88
C PHE A 91 3.11 -5.52 -1.82
N LEU A 92 3.84 -6.51 -1.27
CA LEU A 92 4.48 -7.53 -2.09
C LEU A 92 3.46 -8.37 -2.86
N GLY A 93 2.35 -8.75 -2.22
CA GLY A 93 1.25 -9.47 -2.86
C GLY A 93 0.62 -8.69 -4.01
N LEU A 94 0.42 -7.38 -3.84
CA LEU A 94 -0.06 -6.49 -4.92
C LEU A 94 0.93 -6.46 -6.09
N ALA A 95 2.22 -6.29 -5.81
CA ALA A 95 3.25 -6.30 -6.84
C ALA A 95 3.28 -7.61 -7.61
N LEU A 96 3.17 -8.75 -6.91
CA LEU A 96 3.09 -10.08 -7.54
C LEU A 96 1.85 -10.23 -8.41
N ALA A 97 0.69 -9.74 -7.97
CA ALA A 97 -0.52 -9.73 -8.78
C ALA A 97 -0.34 -8.90 -10.06
N ARG A 98 0.35 -7.76 -9.98
CA ARG A 98 0.70 -6.95 -11.15
C ARG A 98 1.69 -7.64 -12.08
N PHE A 99 2.70 -8.31 -11.55
CA PHE A 99 3.61 -9.12 -12.37
C PHE A 99 2.90 -10.28 -13.06
N SER A 100 1.94 -10.92 -12.39
CA SER A 100 1.08 -11.93 -13.00
C SER A 100 0.30 -11.35 -14.19
N SER A 101 -0.31 -10.18 -14.03
CA SER A 101 -1.02 -9.50 -15.14
C SER A 101 -0.07 -9.12 -16.29
N LEU A 102 1.14 -8.63 -16.01
CA LEU A 102 2.14 -8.35 -17.06
C LEU A 102 2.52 -9.59 -17.87
N MET A 103 2.56 -10.76 -17.23
CA MET A 103 2.90 -12.03 -17.87
C MET A 103 1.75 -12.62 -18.70
N LEU A 104 0.50 -12.44 -18.24
CA LEU A 104 -0.68 -13.05 -18.85
C LEU A 104 -1.38 -12.12 -19.86
N ASP A 105 -1.51 -10.84 -19.52
CA ASP A 105 -2.33 -9.87 -20.25
C ASP A 105 -1.48 -8.93 -21.12
N GLY A 106 -0.16 -8.93 -20.91
CA GLY A 106 0.82 -8.17 -21.71
C GLY A 106 1.38 -6.93 -21.01
N ILE A 107 2.29 -6.25 -21.72
CA ILE A 107 3.08 -5.17 -21.15
C ILE A 107 2.26 -3.87 -21.06
N SER A 108 2.16 -3.32 -19.85
CA SER A 108 1.57 -2.00 -19.59
C SER A 108 2.50 -1.15 -18.74
N THR A 109 2.80 0.06 -19.21
CA THR A 109 3.67 1.01 -18.48
C THR A 109 3.10 1.35 -17.11
N TYR A 110 1.78 1.57 -17.02
CA TYR A 110 1.10 1.79 -15.74
C TYR A 110 1.34 0.63 -14.77
N THR A 111 1.17 -0.60 -15.25
CA THR A 111 1.32 -1.79 -14.40
C THR A 111 2.76 -1.97 -13.94
N ILE A 112 3.75 -1.69 -14.80
CA ILE A 112 5.19 -1.73 -14.43
C ILE A 112 5.53 -0.68 -13.37
N VAL A 113 5.10 0.58 -13.57
CA VAL A 113 5.39 1.67 -12.63
C VAL A 113 4.75 1.38 -11.28
N ALA A 114 3.48 0.98 -11.26
CA ALA A 114 2.79 0.66 -10.02
C ALA A 114 3.40 -0.55 -9.30
N ALA A 115 3.74 -1.62 -10.02
CA ALA A 115 4.43 -2.78 -9.43
C ALA A 115 5.78 -2.37 -8.81
N SER A 116 6.53 -1.51 -9.48
CA SER A 116 7.82 -1.01 -8.97
C SER A 116 7.64 -0.21 -7.67
N VAL A 117 6.65 0.67 -7.61
CA VAL A 117 6.34 1.44 -6.39
C VAL A 117 5.91 0.52 -5.26
N GLU A 118 5.09 -0.49 -5.54
CA GLU A 118 4.64 -1.48 -4.55
C GLU A 118 5.81 -2.31 -4.00
N VAL A 119 6.75 -2.76 -4.86
CA VAL A 119 7.97 -3.47 -4.43
C VAL A 119 8.84 -2.59 -3.53
N VAL A 120 9.09 -1.36 -3.93
CA VAL A 120 9.92 -0.43 -3.14
C VAL A 120 9.25 -0.12 -1.80
N THR A 121 7.93 0.03 -1.78
CA THR A 121 7.16 0.25 -0.55
C THR A 121 7.23 -0.96 0.37
N ALA A 122 7.04 -2.18 -0.17
CA ALA A 122 7.17 -3.42 0.60
C ALA A 122 8.56 -3.56 1.22
N TRP A 123 9.61 -3.31 0.44
CA TRP A 123 10.98 -3.36 0.93
C TRP A 123 11.24 -2.31 2.01
N ALA A 124 10.83 -1.07 1.79
CA ALA A 124 11.00 0.02 2.75
C ALA A 124 10.26 -0.26 4.07
N LEU A 125 9.05 -0.82 4.02
CA LEU A 125 8.30 -1.25 5.19
C LEU A 125 9.03 -2.36 5.95
N GLY A 126 9.49 -3.40 5.25
CA GLY A 126 10.20 -4.52 5.87
C GLY A 126 11.51 -4.09 6.53
N VAL A 127 12.32 -3.27 5.85
CA VAL A 127 13.57 -2.73 6.43
C VAL A 127 13.27 -1.86 7.64
N HIS A 128 12.22 -1.03 7.59
CA HIS A 128 11.86 -0.19 8.71
C HIS A 128 11.34 -0.99 9.90
N ALA A 129 10.52 -2.02 9.65
CA ALA A 129 10.03 -2.95 10.67
C ALA A 129 11.20 -3.64 11.38
N GLN A 130 12.15 -4.20 10.62
CA GLN A 130 13.32 -4.87 11.18
C GLN A 130 14.15 -3.94 12.07
N ARG A 131 14.40 -2.69 11.64
CA ARG A 131 15.16 -1.71 12.43
C ARG A 131 14.48 -1.35 13.75
N LEU A 132 13.15 -1.23 13.74
CA LEU A 132 12.40 -0.91 14.94
C LEU A 132 12.34 -2.11 15.90
N LEU A 133 12.20 -3.32 15.37
CA LEU A 133 12.18 -4.54 16.18
C LEU A 133 13.56 -4.86 16.75
N SER A 134 14.65 -4.72 15.97
CA SER A 134 16.01 -4.96 16.48
C SER A 134 16.42 -3.94 17.55
N GLY A 135 16.11 -2.65 17.35
CA GLY A 135 16.40 -1.64 18.36
C GLY A 135 15.49 -1.71 19.59
N GLY A 136 14.31 -2.32 19.46
CA GLY A 136 13.45 -2.64 20.60
C GLY A 136 14.03 -3.77 21.44
N VAL A 137 14.54 -4.83 20.79
CA VAL A 137 15.20 -5.96 21.47
C VAL A 137 16.47 -5.51 22.20
N GLU A 138 17.31 -4.66 21.59
CA GLU A 138 18.52 -4.15 22.24
C GLU A 138 18.23 -3.34 23.51
N MET A 139 17.17 -2.50 23.50
CA MET A 139 16.76 -1.78 24.73
C MET A 139 16.13 -2.70 25.79
N GLU A 140 15.41 -3.74 25.38
CA GLU A 140 14.79 -4.69 26.31
C GLU A 140 15.88 -5.54 26.99
N GLU A 141 16.91 -5.96 26.26
CA GLU A 141 18.09 -6.64 26.80
C GLU A 141 18.90 -5.72 27.75
N GLU A 142 19.12 -4.45 27.41
CA GLU A 142 19.81 -3.49 28.31
C GLU A 142 19.05 -3.26 29.63
N LEU A 143 17.71 -3.21 29.59
CA LEU A 143 16.87 -3.06 30.79
C LEU A 143 16.85 -4.32 31.64
N GLU A 144 16.85 -5.51 31.03
CA GLU A 144 16.97 -6.78 31.77
C GLU A 144 18.35 -6.94 32.40
N GLU A 145 19.43 -6.48 31.77
CA GLU A 145 20.78 -6.50 32.37
C GLU A 145 20.92 -5.50 33.54
N GLU A 146 20.36 -4.29 33.44
CA GLU A 146 20.35 -3.33 34.56
C GLU A 146 19.54 -3.83 35.77
N GLU A 147 18.43 -4.54 35.58
CA GLU A 147 17.64 -5.12 36.69
C GLU A 147 18.37 -6.29 37.39
N VAL A 148 19.31 -6.96 36.71
CA VAL A 148 20.04 -8.11 37.26
C VAL A 148 21.30 -7.71 38.03
N GLU A 149 21.90 -6.55 37.76
CA GLU A 149 23.07 -6.04 38.49
C GLU A 149 22.76 -5.45 39.88
N ASP A 150 21.48 -5.19 40.20
CA ASP A 150 21.05 -4.56 41.46
C ASP A 150 20.74 -5.55 42.62
N TYR A 151 21.19 -6.81 42.52
CA TYR A 151 21.03 -7.87 43.55
C TYR A 151 22.35 -8.50 44.00
#